data_AF-A0A7U9XIX6-F1
#
_entry.id   AF-A0A7U9XIX6-F1
#
_cell.length_a   1.000
_cell.length_b   1.000
_cell.length_c   1.000
_cell.angle_alpha   90.00
_cell.angle_beta   90.00
_cell.angle_gamma   90.00
#
_symmetry.space_group_name_H-M   'P 1'
#
loop_
_entity.id
_entity.type
_entity.pdbx_description
1 polymer ?
#
loop_
_entity_poly.entity_id
_entity_poly.type
_entity_poly.pdbx_seq_one_letter_code
_entity_poly.pdbx_strand_id
1 'polypeptide(L)'
;MEHREENYGKKGSKEIIHVVYWCIIVLTVVIAAGIGFGVGAAESEYLAALKVIWDNAVPITVSIVCSVLASIIYAYIMNRISKAENNEFKNEIKRELELVIDEIYDKKIADGTGKIVQEISEVYKNTADLIPFRSYKSSNKPNNEFNAYLNSKISDSHRFVYFGASATFTCYRLHELKRQMPDKVNLDIEIYIADPSNKEIFNNSEKFIWVKEQNRDPASKRDMQTIIREEKKNILACLSALEEMAGDFNDINVYMVSHLPFINIEMTDDMIVLEFFRTRENYRRYPLSIIYEGKKTLYEGYEFYLEWEREKAKHIKKSELTPEYIKKLGKDAGLGVLTDKQLKEYRNKRIYD
;
A
#
# COMPACT_ATOMS: atom_id res chain seq x y z
N MET A 1 22.74 -14.57 -25.22
CA MET A 1 21.70 -14.19 -24.23
C MET A 1 22.31 -13.91 -22.86
N GLU A 2 23.44 -14.52 -22.49
CA GLU A 2 24.12 -14.30 -21.19
C GLU A 2 24.77 -12.92 -20.98
N HIS A 3 25.05 -12.14 -22.03
CA HIS A 3 25.63 -10.78 -21.88
C HIS A 3 24.61 -9.63 -21.75
N ARG A 4 23.29 -9.93 -21.73
CA ARG A 4 22.26 -8.90 -21.51
C ARG A 4 21.77 -8.82 -20.06
N GLU A 5 22.05 -9.80 -19.21
CA GLU A 5 21.57 -9.83 -17.82
C GLU A 5 22.45 -9.00 -16.86
N GLU A 6 23.77 -8.87 -17.10
CA GLU A 6 24.65 -8.11 -16.19
C GLU A 6 24.45 -6.58 -16.24
N ASN A 7 23.92 -6.03 -17.34
CA ASN A 7 23.75 -4.59 -17.50
C ASN A 7 22.44 -4.03 -16.90
N TYR A 8 21.43 -4.87 -16.66
CA TYR A 8 20.19 -4.44 -16.00
C TYR A 8 20.37 -4.30 -14.48
N GLY A 9 21.17 -5.17 -13.85
CA GLY A 9 21.43 -5.13 -12.40
C GLY A 9 22.22 -3.90 -11.92
N LYS A 10 23.15 -3.38 -12.74
CA LYS A 10 23.98 -2.22 -12.38
C LYS A 10 23.30 -0.85 -12.57
N LYS A 11 22.29 -0.76 -13.44
CA LYS A 11 21.57 0.49 -13.68
C LYS A 11 20.44 0.69 -12.66
N GLY A 12 19.69 -0.37 -12.35
CA GLY A 12 18.65 -0.35 -11.32
C GLY A 12 19.19 -0.15 -9.90
N SER A 13 20.39 -0.65 -9.57
CA SER A 13 20.96 -0.48 -8.23
C SER A 13 21.29 0.99 -7.90
N LYS A 14 21.79 1.77 -8.86
CA LYS A 14 22.07 3.20 -8.67
C LYS A 14 20.79 4.02 -8.47
N GLU A 15 19.75 3.72 -9.24
CA GLU A 15 18.45 4.39 -9.12
C GLU A 15 17.78 4.09 -7.77
N ILE A 16 17.87 2.84 -7.30
CA ILE A 16 17.37 2.43 -5.98
C ILE A 16 18.12 3.13 -4.83
N ILE A 17 19.46 3.24 -4.93
CA ILE A 17 20.28 3.96 -3.95
C ILE A 17 19.89 5.44 -3.89
N HIS A 18 19.66 6.07 -5.05
CA HIS A 18 19.19 7.45 -5.10
C HIS A 18 17.81 7.60 -4.45
N VAL A 19 16.88 6.67 -4.65
CA VAL A 19 15.55 6.72 -4.00
C VAL A 19 15.66 6.58 -2.48
N VAL A 20 16.52 5.70 -1.97
CA VAL A 20 16.79 5.57 -0.51
C VAL A 20 17.38 6.84 0.05
N TYR A 21 18.38 7.40 -0.63
CA TYR A 21 19.02 8.66 -0.26
C TYR A 21 18.01 9.81 -0.18
N TRP A 22 17.18 9.96 -1.20
CA TRP A 22 16.12 10.95 -1.24
C TRP A 22 15.10 10.75 -0.12
N CYS A 23 14.72 9.51 0.15
CA CYS A 23 13.84 9.20 1.26
C CYS A 23 14.44 9.60 2.61
N ILE A 24 15.72 9.34 2.85
CA ILE A 24 16.41 9.73 4.09
C ILE A 24 16.50 11.25 4.21
N ILE A 25 16.81 11.97 3.12
CA ILE A 25 16.81 13.44 3.08
C ILE A 25 15.42 13.98 3.41
N VAL A 26 14.38 13.50 2.73
CA VAL A 26 13.01 13.94 2.99
C VAL A 26 12.61 13.66 4.43
N LEU A 27 12.95 12.49 4.97
CA LEU A 27 12.68 12.16 6.37
C LEU A 27 13.39 13.13 7.33
N THR A 28 14.64 13.46 7.04
CA THR A 28 15.48 14.36 7.85
C THR A 28 14.95 15.79 7.81
N VAL A 29 14.59 16.28 6.63
CA VAL A 29 13.95 17.59 6.42
C VAL A 29 12.61 17.66 7.14
N VAL A 30 11.78 16.61 7.05
CA VAL A 30 10.49 16.54 7.75
C VAL A 30 10.66 16.51 9.27
N ILE A 31 11.64 15.77 9.79
CA ILE A 31 11.97 15.75 11.23
C ILE A 31 12.49 17.13 11.68
N ALA A 32 13.42 17.72 10.94
CA ALA A 32 14.01 19.03 11.25
C ALA A 32 12.95 20.15 11.22
N ALA A 33 12.08 20.14 10.21
CA ALA A 33 10.96 21.07 10.13
C ALA A 33 9.91 20.79 11.22
N GLY A 34 9.68 19.53 11.60
CA GLY A 34 8.80 19.17 12.72
C GLY A 34 9.30 19.71 14.06
N ILE A 35 10.61 19.65 14.29
CA ILE A 35 11.28 20.25 15.46
C ILE A 35 11.17 21.78 15.39
N GLY A 36 11.41 22.39 14.23
CA GLY A 36 11.31 23.85 14.04
C GLY A 36 9.90 24.40 14.26
N PHE A 37 8.87 23.72 13.74
CA PHE A 37 7.46 24.09 13.95
C PHE A 37 7.01 23.86 15.41
N GLY A 38 7.49 22.80 16.07
CA GLY A 38 7.18 22.51 17.47
C GLY A 38 7.70 23.56 18.45
N VAL A 39 8.76 24.30 18.09
CA VAL A 39 9.39 25.32 18.94
C VAL A 39 8.82 26.74 18.69
N GLY A 40 8.19 27.00 17.53
CA GLY A 40 7.73 28.35 17.14
C GLY A 40 6.22 28.57 17.06
N ALA A 41 5.38 27.54 17.21
CA ALA A 41 3.95 27.63 16.88
C ALA A 41 3.01 28.19 17.97
N ALA A 42 3.52 28.92 18.96
CA ALA A 42 2.72 29.32 20.13
C ALA A 42 1.82 30.57 19.92
N GLU A 43 1.98 31.40 18.87
CA GLU A 43 1.43 32.77 18.94
C GLU A 43 0.70 33.35 17.70
N SER A 44 0.27 32.59 16.69
CA SER A 44 -0.60 33.19 15.64
C SER A 44 -1.70 32.27 15.05
N GLU A 45 -2.86 32.86 14.74
CA GLU A 45 -4.01 32.17 14.08
C GLU A 45 -3.64 31.61 12.69
N TYR A 46 -2.69 32.23 11.98
CA TYR A 46 -2.20 31.74 10.69
C TYR A 46 -1.45 30.40 10.83
N LEU A 47 -0.77 30.19 11.97
CA LEU A 47 -0.07 28.94 12.28
C LEU A 47 -1.05 27.79 12.61
N ALA A 48 -2.30 28.06 12.99
CA ALA A 48 -3.28 27.01 13.25
C ALA A 48 -3.74 26.30 11.96
N ALA A 49 -3.95 27.05 10.88
CA ALA A 49 -4.29 26.48 9.57
C ALA A 49 -3.10 25.70 8.96
N LEU A 50 -1.89 26.25 9.10
CA LEU A 50 -0.65 25.58 8.71
C LEU A 50 -0.38 24.33 9.55
N LYS A 51 -0.68 24.36 10.86
CA LYS A 51 -0.58 23.20 11.75
C LYS A 51 -1.52 22.08 11.31
N VAL A 52 -2.76 22.36 10.92
CA VAL A 52 -3.67 21.35 10.38
C VAL A 52 -3.13 20.76 9.06
N ILE A 53 -2.52 21.57 8.19
CA ILE A 53 -1.89 21.07 6.96
C ILE A 53 -0.65 20.22 7.30
N TRP A 54 0.17 20.68 8.26
CA TRP A 54 1.39 20.03 8.75
C TRP A 54 1.11 18.68 9.42
N ASP A 55 0.12 18.64 10.32
CA ASP A 55 -0.31 17.45 11.06
C ASP A 55 -0.87 16.36 10.13
N ASN A 56 -1.32 16.74 8.93
CA ASN A 56 -1.73 15.78 7.89
C ASN A 56 -0.58 15.46 6.93
N ALA A 57 0.17 16.45 6.46
CA ALA A 57 1.23 16.27 5.47
C ALA A 57 2.43 15.49 6.03
N VAL A 58 2.82 15.71 7.29
CA VAL A 58 3.98 15.04 7.89
C VAL A 58 3.76 13.53 8.05
N PRO A 59 2.65 13.04 8.64
CA PRO A 59 2.40 11.60 8.71
C PRO A 59 2.29 10.96 7.33
N ILE A 60 1.73 11.67 6.34
CA ILE A 60 1.62 11.19 4.96
C ILE A 60 3.00 11.04 4.33
N THR A 61 3.81 12.11 4.37
CA THR A 61 5.17 12.11 3.82
C THR A 61 6.05 11.08 4.53
N VAL A 62 6.01 11.03 5.86
CA VAL A 62 6.74 10.02 6.64
C VAL A 62 6.24 8.61 6.31
N SER A 63 4.94 8.40 6.12
CA SER A 63 4.41 7.08 5.76
C SER A 63 4.84 6.66 4.35
N ILE A 64 4.78 7.57 3.36
CA ILE A 64 5.24 7.30 1.99
C ILE A 64 6.74 6.99 2.01
N VAL A 65 7.54 7.85 2.64
CA VAL A 65 8.98 7.70 2.74
C VAL A 65 9.36 6.42 3.49
N CYS A 66 8.71 6.12 4.62
CA CYS A 66 8.94 4.88 5.35
C CYS A 66 8.47 3.65 4.58
N SER A 67 7.41 3.73 3.77
CA SER A 67 6.95 2.61 2.94
C SER A 67 7.87 2.34 1.76
N VAL A 68 8.41 3.40 1.13
CA VAL A 68 9.42 3.29 0.08
C VAL A 68 10.77 2.82 0.66
N LEU A 69 11.18 3.35 1.82
CA LEU A 69 12.37 2.84 2.51
C LEU A 69 12.18 1.40 2.96
N ALA A 70 11.03 1.03 3.49
CA ALA A 70 10.76 -0.34 3.90
C ALA A 70 10.76 -1.27 2.70
N SER A 71 10.11 -0.93 1.59
CA SER A 71 10.12 -1.76 0.39
C SER A 71 11.53 -1.94 -0.18
N ILE A 72 12.33 -0.88 -0.21
CA ILE A 72 13.71 -0.93 -0.73
C ILE A 72 14.65 -1.64 0.24
N ILE A 73 14.64 -1.29 1.53
CA ILE A 73 15.47 -1.94 2.55
C ILE A 73 15.12 -3.43 2.63
N TYR A 74 13.84 -3.78 2.50
CA TYR A 74 13.41 -5.17 2.51
C TYR A 74 13.82 -5.91 1.24
N ALA A 75 13.67 -5.31 0.05
CA ALA A 75 14.22 -5.84 -1.20
C ALA A 75 15.74 -6.04 -1.11
N TYR A 76 16.45 -5.10 -0.49
CA TYR A 76 17.90 -5.14 -0.27
C TYR A 76 18.36 -6.18 0.78
N ILE A 77 17.66 -6.31 1.91
CA ILE A 77 17.91 -7.35 2.93
C ILE A 77 17.66 -8.75 2.36
N MET A 78 16.70 -8.89 1.46
CA MET A 78 16.41 -10.16 0.80
C MET A 78 17.43 -10.48 -0.31
N ASN A 79 17.99 -9.47 -0.98
CA ASN A 79 19.10 -9.63 -1.94
C ASN A 79 20.45 -9.95 -1.24
N ARG A 80 20.56 -9.66 0.07
CA ARG A 80 21.71 -9.90 0.96
C ARG A 80 22.00 -11.36 1.33
N ILE A 81 21.28 -12.34 0.77
CA ILE A 81 21.63 -13.77 0.95
C ILE A 81 22.88 -14.15 0.14
N SER A 82 23.31 -13.34 -0.85
CA SER A 82 24.63 -13.48 -1.48
C SER A 82 25.68 -12.59 -0.78
N LYS A 83 26.64 -13.22 -0.09
CA LYS A 83 27.64 -12.55 0.77
C LYS A 83 28.94 -12.25 0.00
N ALA A 84 29.12 -11.03 -0.50
CA ALA A 84 30.43 -10.43 -0.78
C ALA A 84 30.38 -8.90 -0.86
N GLU A 85 29.34 -8.34 -1.47
CA GLU A 85 29.16 -6.89 -1.73
C GLU A 85 28.75 -6.06 -0.48
N ASN A 86 28.55 -6.72 0.66
CA ASN A 86 27.97 -6.16 1.87
C ASN A 86 28.91 -5.21 2.66
N ASN A 87 30.23 -5.40 2.57
CA ASN A 87 31.16 -4.58 3.33
C ASN A 87 31.46 -3.24 2.65
N GLU A 88 31.42 -3.20 1.32
CA GLU A 88 31.68 -1.99 0.54
C GLU A 88 30.49 -1.02 0.63
N PHE A 89 29.27 -1.53 0.40
CA PHE A 89 28.03 -0.74 0.49
C PHE A 89 27.74 -0.19 1.90
N LYS A 90 28.03 -0.98 2.96
CA LYS A 90 27.84 -0.54 4.34
C LYS A 90 28.80 0.60 4.70
N ASN A 91 30.03 0.56 4.19
CA ASN A 91 31.01 1.62 4.39
C ASN A 91 30.67 2.85 3.55
N GLU A 92 30.14 2.67 2.34
CA GLU A 92 29.69 3.75 1.45
C GLU A 92 28.51 4.53 2.08
N ILE A 93 27.44 3.84 2.49
CA ILE A 93 26.29 4.47 3.16
C ILE A 93 26.72 5.18 4.44
N LYS A 94 27.58 4.55 5.24
CA LYS A 94 28.02 5.13 6.51
C LYS A 94 28.84 6.40 6.27
N ARG A 95 29.75 6.39 5.29
CA ARG A 95 30.59 7.55 4.93
C ARG A 95 29.75 8.69 4.34
N GLU A 96 28.79 8.38 3.47
CA GLU A 96 27.87 9.36 2.89
C GLU A 96 26.96 9.99 3.96
N LEU A 97 26.49 9.20 4.93
CA LEU A 97 25.72 9.70 6.08
C LEU A 97 26.54 10.63 6.98
N GLU A 98 27.79 10.27 7.26
CA GLU A 98 28.71 11.11 8.06
C GLU A 98 28.99 12.44 7.35
N LEU A 99 29.21 12.42 6.02
CA LEU A 99 29.43 13.64 5.22
C LEU A 99 28.20 14.57 5.18
N VAL A 100 27.00 14.02 5.00
CA VAL A 100 25.77 14.82 4.96
C VAL A 100 25.43 15.41 6.34
N ILE A 101 25.66 14.64 7.41
CA ILE A 101 25.48 15.15 8.78
C ILE A 101 26.45 16.31 9.04
N ASP A 102 27.72 16.16 8.66
CA ASP A 102 28.73 17.21 8.84
C ASP A 102 28.43 18.46 7.98
N GLU A 103 27.98 18.28 6.74
CA GLU A 103 27.62 19.40 5.84
C GLU A 103 26.39 20.19 6.32
N ILE A 104 25.43 19.51 6.98
CA ILE A 104 24.26 20.13 7.63
C ILE A 104 24.68 20.88 8.90
N TYR A 105 25.66 20.36 9.65
CA TYR A 105 26.19 21.03 10.85
C TYR A 105 27.02 22.27 10.50
N ASP A 106 27.82 22.24 9.43
CA ASP A 106 28.69 23.35 9.01
C ASP A 106 27.93 24.48 8.28
N LYS A 107 26.81 24.20 7.59
CA LYS A 107 26.02 25.23 6.88
C LYS A 107 25.19 26.15 7.78
N LYS A 108 25.38 26.13 9.10
CA LYS A 108 24.55 26.87 10.04
C LYS A 108 24.79 28.39 10.11
N ILE A 109 25.70 28.99 9.34
CA ILE A 109 25.97 30.44 9.44
C ILE A 109 26.33 31.00 8.06
N ALA A 110 25.37 31.53 7.28
CA ALA A 110 25.62 32.72 6.45
C ALA A 110 24.42 33.24 5.63
N ASP A 111 23.53 32.43 5.06
CA ASP A 111 22.60 32.98 4.03
C ASP A 111 21.28 32.17 3.88
N GLY A 112 20.66 31.94 5.04
CA GLY A 112 19.81 30.77 5.32
C GLY A 112 18.47 30.62 4.60
N THR A 113 18.00 31.56 3.78
CA THR A 113 16.64 31.45 3.19
C THR A 113 16.65 31.27 1.68
N GLY A 114 17.58 31.92 0.96
CA GLY A 114 17.63 31.87 -0.51
C GLY A 114 18.16 30.54 -1.07
N LYS A 115 19.23 30.01 -0.47
CA LYS A 115 19.81 28.70 -0.84
C LYS A 115 18.87 27.53 -0.53
N ILE A 116 18.18 27.58 0.61
CA ILE A 116 17.20 26.56 0.99
C ILE A 116 16.02 26.54 -0.02
N VAL A 117 15.54 27.70 -0.48
CA VAL A 117 14.47 27.77 -1.48
C VAL A 117 14.91 27.24 -2.84
N GLN A 118 16.16 27.48 -3.24
CA GLN A 118 16.74 26.89 -4.47
C GLN A 118 16.90 25.37 -4.35
N GLU A 119 17.48 24.87 -3.25
CA GLU A 119 17.62 23.44 -2.99
C GLU A 119 16.24 22.78 -2.94
N ILE A 120 15.24 23.34 -2.24
CA ILE A 120 13.85 22.84 -2.24
C ILE A 120 13.26 22.84 -3.64
N SER A 121 13.50 23.87 -4.46
CA SER A 121 12.99 23.93 -5.84
C SER A 121 13.65 22.88 -6.75
N GLU A 122 14.92 22.57 -6.51
CA GLU A 122 15.68 21.55 -7.23
C GLU A 122 15.26 20.14 -6.78
N VAL A 123 15.04 19.93 -5.48
CA VAL A 123 14.38 18.73 -4.93
C VAL A 123 13.00 18.55 -5.53
N TYR A 124 12.18 19.60 -5.59
CA TYR A 124 10.82 19.55 -6.13
C TYR A 124 10.81 19.18 -7.63
N LYS A 125 11.78 19.70 -8.40
CA LYS A 125 11.97 19.32 -9.81
C LYS A 125 12.42 17.87 -9.97
N ASN A 126 13.33 17.41 -9.11
CA ASN A 126 13.86 16.04 -9.14
C ASN A 126 12.92 15.00 -8.51
N THR A 127 11.91 15.44 -7.74
CA THR A 127 10.90 14.59 -7.10
C THR A 127 9.50 14.82 -7.67
N ALA A 128 9.38 15.48 -8.82
CA ALA A 128 8.10 15.72 -9.51
C ALA A 128 7.30 14.42 -9.75
N ASP A 129 8.00 13.28 -9.82
CA ASP A 129 7.41 11.96 -9.98
C ASP A 129 6.88 11.32 -8.68
N LEU A 130 7.22 11.90 -7.53
CA LEU A 130 6.73 11.52 -6.19
C LEU A 130 5.61 12.45 -5.71
N ILE A 131 5.19 13.43 -6.51
CA ILE A 131 4.06 14.29 -6.18
C ILE A 131 2.76 13.56 -6.56
N PRO A 132 1.82 13.38 -5.63
CA PRO A 132 0.52 12.81 -5.94
C PRO A 132 -0.21 13.62 -7.01
N PHE A 133 -0.82 12.91 -7.96
CA PHE A 133 -1.76 13.53 -8.89
C PHE A 133 -3.03 14.00 -8.17
N ARG A 134 -3.56 13.17 -7.26
CA ARG A 134 -4.72 13.49 -6.42
C ARG A 134 -4.54 12.96 -5.00
N SER A 135 -5.17 13.63 -4.05
CA SER A 135 -5.30 13.13 -2.68
C SER A 135 -6.73 13.33 -2.18
N TYR A 136 -7.24 12.31 -1.49
CA TYR A 136 -8.58 12.31 -0.91
C TYR A 136 -8.44 12.10 0.60
N LYS A 137 -8.84 13.12 1.36
CA LYS A 137 -8.79 13.09 2.82
C LYS A 137 -9.63 11.94 3.38
N SER A 138 -9.22 11.42 4.53
CA SER A 138 -9.99 10.42 5.26
C SER A 138 -11.37 10.96 5.63
N SER A 139 -12.41 10.11 5.52
CA SER A 139 -13.82 10.50 5.70
C SER A 139 -14.66 9.37 6.24
N ASN A 140 -15.74 9.67 6.98
CA ASN A 140 -16.70 8.65 7.42
C ASN A 140 -17.74 8.31 6.33
N LYS A 141 -17.75 9.08 5.25
CA LYS A 141 -18.62 8.90 4.08
C LYS A 141 -17.78 8.53 2.85
N PRO A 142 -18.29 7.68 1.95
CA PRO A 142 -17.61 7.35 0.72
C PRO A 142 -17.35 8.62 -0.09
N ASN A 143 -16.22 8.67 -0.78
CA ASN A 143 -15.91 9.77 -1.68
C ASN A 143 -16.34 9.39 -3.10
N ASN A 144 -17.43 10.00 -3.57
CA ASN A 144 -18.01 9.70 -4.88
C ASN A 144 -17.07 10.06 -6.04
N GLU A 145 -16.30 11.15 -5.92
CA GLU A 145 -15.33 11.55 -6.94
C GLU A 145 -14.20 10.52 -7.05
N PHE A 146 -13.60 10.12 -5.93
CA PHE A 146 -12.60 9.06 -5.89
C PHE A 146 -13.11 7.76 -6.51
N ASN A 147 -14.32 7.34 -6.10
CA ASN A 147 -14.92 6.11 -6.61
C ASN A 147 -15.18 6.19 -8.11
N ALA A 148 -15.76 7.28 -8.60
CA ALA A 148 -16.00 7.49 -10.03
C ALA A 148 -14.68 7.50 -10.82
N TYR A 149 -13.65 8.15 -10.29
CA TYR A 149 -12.34 8.24 -10.92
C TYR A 149 -11.66 6.88 -11.07
N LEU A 150 -11.53 6.15 -9.96
CA LEU A 150 -10.91 4.84 -9.95
C LEU A 150 -11.73 3.83 -10.77
N ASN A 151 -13.06 3.89 -10.70
CA ASN A 151 -13.92 3.05 -11.53
C ASN A 151 -13.68 3.31 -13.03
N SER A 152 -13.60 4.57 -13.45
CA SER A 152 -13.27 4.91 -14.84
C SER A 152 -11.91 4.34 -15.25
N LYS A 153 -10.89 4.50 -14.40
CA LYS A 153 -9.54 3.99 -14.67
C LYS A 153 -9.50 2.46 -14.80
N ILE A 154 -10.23 1.74 -13.94
CA ILE A 154 -10.34 0.28 -14.05
C ILE A 154 -11.04 -0.09 -15.35
N SER A 155 -12.13 0.59 -15.70
CA SER A 155 -12.89 0.36 -16.92
C SER A 155 -12.13 0.65 -18.21
N ASP A 156 -11.10 1.49 -18.16
CA ASP A 156 -10.29 1.86 -19.32
C ASP A 156 -8.96 1.09 -19.38
N SER A 157 -8.71 0.21 -18.40
CA SER A 157 -7.49 -0.58 -18.26
C SER A 157 -7.68 -2.02 -18.76
N HIS A 158 -6.59 -2.66 -19.14
CA HIS A 158 -6.56 -4.10 -19.44
C HIS A 158 -6.22 -4.93 -18.20
N ARG A 159 -5.55 -4.32 -17.22
CA ARG A 159 -5.15 -4.97 -15.98
C ARG A 159 -5.62 -4.18 -14.78
N PHE A 160 -6.05 -4.90 -13.73
CA PHE A 160 -6.32 -4.33 -12.43
C PHE A 160 -5.70 -5.20 -11.33
N VAL A 161 -4.90 -4.58 -10.47
CA VAL A 161 -4.23 -5.26 -9.35
C VAL A 161 -4.69 -4.66 -8.03
N TYR A 162 -4.99 -5.52 -7.07
CA TYR A 162 -5.26 -5.12 -5.68
C TYR A 162 -4.33 -5.84 -4.72
N PHE A 163 -3.75 -5.13 -3.77
CA PHE A 163 -2.98 -5.68 -2.65
C PHE A 163 -3.57 -5.18 -1.34
N GLY A 164 -4.08 -6.08 -0.49
CA GLY A 164 -4.78 -5.69 0.73
C GLY A 164 -4.99 -6.83 1.72
N ALA A 165 -5.49 -6.49 2.92
CA ALA A 165 -5.81 -7.52 3.93
C ALA A 165 -6.98 -8.42 3.48
N SER A 166 -8.03 -7.78 2.93
CA SER A 166 -9.17 -8.43 2.30
C SER A 166 -9.68 -7.54 1.17
N ALA A 167 -10.17 -8.12 0.07
CA ALA A 167 -10.60 -7.37 -1.11
C ALA A 167 -12.10 -7.00 -1.09
N THR A 168 -12.70 -6.72 0.07
CA THR A 168 -14.17 -6.66 0.22
C THR A 168 -14.79 -5.54 -0.60
N PHE A 169 -14.29 -4.31 -0.44
CA PHE A 169 -14.74 -3.16 -1.24
C PHE A 169 -14.37 -3.31 -2.72
N THR A 170 -13.19 -3.88 -3.00
CA THR A 170 -12.72 -4.15 -4.35
C THR A 170 -13.63 -5.15 -5.08
N CYS A 171 -14.06 -6.23 -4.42
CA CYS A 171 -14.99 -7.20 -4.99
C CYS A 171 -16.38 -6.58 -5.25
N TYR A 172 -16.87 -5.75 -4.33
CA TYR A 172 -18.09 -4.97 -4.56
C TYR A 172 -17.95 -4.06 -5.77
N ARG A 173 -16.83 -3.33 -5.88
CA ARG A 173 -16.53 -2.45 -7.01
C ARG A 173 -16.52 -3.21 -8.33
N LEU A 174 -15.85 -4.36 -8.39
CA LEU A 174 -15.79 -5.20 -9.58
C LEU A 174 -17.18 -5.72 -9.98
N HIS A 175 -18.00 -6.12 -9.01
CA HIS A 175 -19.39 -6.52 -9.25
C HIS A 175 -20.22 -5.39 -9.84
N GLU A 176 -20.09 -4.19 -9.29
CA GLU A 176 -20.79 -3.00 -9.78
C GLU A 176 -20.31 -2.57 -11.16
N LEU A 177 -19.01 -2.61 -11.42
CA LEU A 177 -18.42 -2.33 -12.74
C LEU A 177 -18.94 -3.29 -13.80
N LYS A 178 -18.98 -4.60 -13.49
CA LYS A 178 -19.60 -5.62 -14.36
C LYS A 178 -21.06 -5.28 -14.67
N ARG A 179 -21.83 -4.85 -13.66
CA ARG A 179 -23.26 -4.52 -13.84
C ARG A 179 -23.45 -3.30 -14.74
N GLN A 180 -22.55 -2.33 -14.66
CA GLN A 180 -22.60 -1.09 -15.42
C GLN A 180 -22.00 -1.22 -16.82
N MET A 181 -21.08 -2.17 -17.04
CA MET A 181 -20.32 -2.32 -18.28
C MET A 181 -20.20 -3.80 -18.71
N PRO A 182 -21.32 -4.46 -19.06
CA PRO A 182 -21.33 -5.89 -19.35
C PRO A 182 -20.48 -6.29 -20.57
N ASP A 183 -20.18 -5.33 -21.47
CA ASP A 183 -19.45 -5.58 -22.72
C ASP A 183 -17.92 -5.34 -22.63
N LYS A 184 -17.41 -4.79 -21.51
CA LYS A 184 -15.97 -4.50 -21.31
C LYS A 184 -15.24 -5.65 -20.56
N VAL A 185 -15.37 -6.88 -21.08
CA VAL A 185 -14.92 -8.13 -20.42
C VAL A 185 -13.40 -8.37 -20.51
N ASN A 186 -12.63 -7.52 -21.19
CA ASN A 186 -11.18 -7.70 -21.38
C ASN A 186 -10.34 -7.09 -20.24
N LEU A 187 -10.64 -7.46 -19.00
CA LEU A 187 -9.89 -7.03 -17.82
C LEU A 187 -9.27 -8.24 -17.11
N ASP A 188 -7.95 -8.23 -16.96
CA ASP A 188 -7.18 -9.16 -16.15
C ASP A 188 -7.11 -8.68 -14.71
N ILE A 189 -7.53 -9.52 -13.77
CA ILE A 189 -7.59 -9.17 -12.36
C ILE A 189 -6.54 -9.96 -11.58
N GLU A 190 -5.72 -9.26 -10.80
CA GLU A 190 -4.82 -9.86 -9.81
C GLU A 190 -5.17 -9.36 -8.41
N ILE A 191 -5.51 -10.28 -7.50
CA ILE A 191 -5.88 -9.96 -6.11
C ILE A 191 -4.88 -10.61 -5.17
N TYR A 192 -4.12 -9.80 -4.44
CA TYR A 192 -3.20 -10.22 -3.39
C TYR A 192 -3.86 -9.98 -2.03
N ILE A 193 -4.19 -11.07 -1.32
CA ILE A 193 -4.92 -11.02 -0.05
C ILE A 193 -4.33 -11.97 0.98
N ALA A 194 -4.58 -11.71 2.26
CA ALA A 194 -4.04 -12.51 3.34
C ALA A 194 -4.49 -13.97 3.28
N ASP A 195 -3.59 -14.93 3.52
CA ASP A 195 -3.96 -16.35 3.69
C ASP A 195 -4.74 -16.57 5.00
N PRO A 196 -6.05 -16.90 4.96
CA PRO A 196 -6.85 -17.11 6.17
C PRO A 196 -6.42 -18.36 6.94
N SER A 197 -5.70 -19.29 6.30
CA SER A 197 -5.17 -20.51 6.93
C SER A 197 -3.88 -20.27 7.71
N ASN A 198 -3.15 -19.19 7.40
CA ASN A 198 -1.93 -18.85 8.10
C ASN A 198 -2.23 -18.11 9.41
N LYS A 199 -2.07 -18.82 10.54
CA LYS A 199 -2.34 -18.28 11.88
C LYS A 199 -1.36 -17.17 12.29
N GLU A 200 -0.12 -17.23 11.82
CA GLU A 200 0.92 -16.28 12.21
C GLU A 200 0.60 -14.87 11.72
N ILE A 201 -0.01 -14.73 10.54
CA ILE A 201 -0.45 -13.43 9.98
C ILE A 201 -1.32 -12.67 10.97
N PHE A 202 -2.35 -13.35 11.50
CA PHE A 202 -3.34 -12.72 12.37
C PHE A 202 -2.78 -12.48 13.77
N ASN A 203 -1.97 -13.41 14.29
CA ASN A 203 -1.32 -13.27 15.60
C ASN A 203 -0.32 -12.09 15.60
N ASN A 204 0.52 -11.99 14.57
CA ASN A 204 1.51 -10.93 14.44
C ASN A 204 0.87 -9.55 14.18
N SER A 205 -0.39 -9.54 13.73
CA SER A 205 -1.12 -8.33 13.35
C SER A 205 -2.27 -7.99 14.30
N GLU A 206 -2.38 -8.64 15.47
CA GLU A 206 -3.49 -8.42 16.42
C GLU A 206 -3.68 -6.95 16.77
N LYS A 207 -2.59 -6.22 17.03
CA LYS A 207 -2.66 -4.77 17.31
C LYS A 207 -3.28 -3.99 16.16
N PHE A 208 -2.91 -4.32 14.93
CA PHE A 208 -3.45 -3.66 13.74
C PHE A 208 -4.94 -4.00 13.54
N ILE A 209 -5.29 -5.29 13.68
CA ILE A 209 -6.68 -5.78 13.60
C ILE A 209 -7.56 -5.13 14.68
N TRP A 210 -7.05 -5.01 15.91
CA TRP A 210 -7.75 -4.34 17.00
C TRP A 210 -8.00 -2.87 16.70
N VAL A 211 -6.99 -2.16 16.22
CA VAL A 211 -7.13 -0.75 15.82
C VAL A 211 -8.17 -0.63 14.72
N LYS A 212 -8.15 -1.50 13.70
CA LYS A 212 -9.15 -1.53 12.63
C LYS A 212 -10.58 -1.72 13.19
N GLU A 213 -10.75 -2.64 14.14
CA GLU A 213 -12.04 -2.89 14.79
C GLU A 213 -12.56 -1.69 15.58
N GLN A 214 -11.74 -1.16 16.49
CA GLN A 214 -12.11 -0.03 17.34
C GLN A 214 -12.42 1.23 16.53
N ASN A 215 -11.84 1.36 15.34
CA ASN A 215 -12.16 2.47 14.44
C ASN A 215 -13.47 2.24 13.67
N ARG A 216 -13.79 0.99 13.31
CA ARG A 216 -15.07 0.66 12.68
C ARG A 216 -16.23 0.84 13.65
N ASP A 217 -16.03 0.38 14.88
CA ASP A 217 -16.99 0.45 15.97
C ASP A 217 -16.25 0.69 17.29
N PRO A 218 -16.12 1.95 17.75
CA PRO A 218 -15.46 2.29 19.02
C PRO A 218 -16.13 1.68 20.25
N ALA A 219 -17.39 1.27 20.13
CA ALA A 219 -18.14 0.60 21.20
C ALA A 219 -18.02 -0.93 21.14
N SER A 220 -17.22 -1.48 20.21
CA SER A 220 -17.09 -2.92 20.03
C SER A 220 -16.55 -3.59 21.28
N LYS A 221 -17.32 -4.55 21.77
CA LYS A 221 -16.96 -5.44 22.90
C LYS A 221 -16.56 -6.84 22.43
N ARG A 222 -16.34 -7.02 21.12
CA ARG A 222 -15.97 -8.32 20.56
C ARG A 222 -14.56 -8.67 21.02
N ASP A 223 -14.34 -9.93 21.38
CA ASP A 223 -13.01 -10.44 21.69
C ASP A 223 -12.18 -10.59 20.40
N MET A 224 -10.84 -10.63 20.57
CA MET A 224 -9.90 -10.72 19.45
C MET A 224 -10.13 -11.95 18.56
N GLN A 225 -10.48 -13.10 19.15
CA GLN A 225 -10.69 -14.32 18.38
C GLN A 225 -11.94 -14.20 17.50
N THR A 226 -13.00 -13.58 18.01
CA THR A 226 -14.17 -13.22 17.21
C THR A 226 -13.81 -12.28 16.05
N ILE A 227 -13.00 -11.26 16.29
CA ILE A 227 -12.59 -10.31 15.24
C ILE A 227 -11.75 -11.01 14.17
N ILE A 228 -10.76 -11.81 14.56
CA ILE A 228 -9.94 -12.60 13.64
C ILE A 228 -10.81 -13.56 12.82
N ARG A 229 -11.77 -14.22 13.46
CA ARG A 229 -12.71 -15.12 12.77
C ARG A 229 -13.51 -14.36 11.70
N GLU A 230 -13.93 -13.15 12.00
CA GLU A 230 -14.67 -12.29 11.07
C GLU A 230 -13.80 -11.78 9.92
N GLU A 231 -12.53 -11.44 10.15
CA GLU A 231 -11.58 -11.08 9.09
C GLU A 231 -11.33 -12.26 8.14
N LYS A 232 -11.17 -13.48 8.68
CA LYS A 232 -11.07 -14.70 7.85
C LYS A 232 -12.32 -14.93 7.00
N LYS A 233 -13.51 -14.67 7.55
CA LYS A 233 -14.77 -14.74 6.78
C LYS A 233 -14.85 -13.65 5.70
N ASN A 234 -14.32 -12.45 5.93
CA ASN A 234 -14.22 -11.42 4.88
C ASN A 234 -13.41 -11.94 3.70
N ILE A 235 -12.26 -12.57 3.95
CA ILE A 235 -11.40 -13.13 2.90
C ILE A 235 -12.14 -14.21 2.11
N LEU A 236 -12.81 -15.15 2.77
CA LEU A 236 -13.60 -16.18 2.07
C LEU A 236 -14.78 -15.61 1.28
N ALA A 237 -15.42 -14.55 1.79
CA ALA A 237 -16.47 -13.86 1.05
C ALA A 237 -15.94 -13.21 -0.23
N CYS A 238 -14.73 -12.64 -0.20
CA CYS A 238 -14.07 -12.10 -1.38
C CYS A 238 -13.79 -13.20 -2.40
N LEU A 239 -13.20 -14.32 -1.97
CA LEU A 239 -12.95 -15.47 -2.85
C LEU A 239 -14.24 -16.00 -3.48
N SER A 240 -15.33 -16.08 -2.71
CA SER A 240 -16.62 -16.54 -3.22
C SER A 240 -17.30 -15.53 -4.17
N ALA A 241 -17.03 -14.24 -4.03
CA ALA A 241 -17.48 -13.23 -4.99
C ALA A 241 -16.67 -13.30 -6.29
N LEU A 242 -15.35 -13.44 -6.19
CA LEU A 242 -14.47 -13.59 -7.34
C LEU A 242 -14.77 -14.88 -8.11
N GLU A 243 -15.11 -15.97 -7.42
CA GLU A 243 -15.57 -17.22 -8.04
C GLU A 243 -16.84 -17.01 -8.88
N GLU A 244 -17.85 -16.33 -8.31
CA GLU A 244 -19.10 -16.03 -9.02
C GLU A 244 -18.86 -15.13 -10.25
N MET A 245 -17.90 -14.22 -10.16
CA MET A 245 -17.53 -13.30 -11.24
C MET A 245 -16.46 -13.86 -12.19
N ALA A 246 -15.96 -15.08 -11.97
CA ALA A 246 -14.83 -15.62 -12.74
C ALA A 246 -15.12 -15.66 -14.26
N GLY A 247 -16.37 -15.93 -14.64
CA GLY A 247 -16.81 -15.94 -16.03
C GLY A 247 -17.01 -14.54 -16.64
N ASP A 248 -17.04 -13.49 -15.83
CA ASP A 248 -17.34 -12.12 -16.27
C ASP A 248 -16.07 -11.31 -16.67
N PHE A 249 -14.88 -11.83 -16.38
CA PHE A 249 -13.60 -11.17 -16.64
C PHE A 249 -12.66 -12.09 -17.45
N ASN A 250 -11.67 -11.51 -18.16
CA ASN A 250 -10.73 -12.26 -18.99
C ASN A 250 -9.97 -13.29 -18.15
N ASP A 251 -9.29 -12.83 -17.11
CA ASP A 251 -8.63 -13.68 -16.13
C ASP A 251 -8.79 -13.15 -14.70
N ILE A 252 -8.77 -14.06 -13.73
CA ILE A 252 -8.74 -13.75 -12.29
C ILE A 252 -7.69 -14.62 -11.63
N ASN A 253 -6.68 -13.97 -11.08
CA ASN A 253 -5.61 -14.59 -10.32
C ASN A 253 -5.67 -14.09 -8.87
N VAL A 254 -5.67 -15.02 -7.91
CA VAL A 254 -5.61 -14.67 -6.49
C VAL A 254 -4.32 -15.19 -5.90
N TYR A 255 -3.59 -14.30 -5.22
CA TYR A 255 -2.32 -14.58 -4.55
C TYR A 255 -2.53 -14.46 -3.05
N MET A 256 -2.46 -15.59 -2.33
CA MET A 256 -2.61 -15.59 -0.88
C MET A 256 -1.24 -15.31 -0.24
N VAL A 257 -1.10 -14.14 0.39
CA VAL A 257 0.16 -13.64 0.97
C VAL A 257 0.29 -14.00 2.45
N SER A 258 1.54 -14.03 2.94
CA SER A 258 1.91 -14.43 4.30
C SER A 258 2.02 -13.29 5.31
N HIS A 259 1.49 -12.10 5.00
CA HIS A 259 1.50 -10.92 5.88
C HIS A 259 0.33 -9.99 5.54
N LEU A 260 0.01 -9.07 6.45
CA LEU A 260 -0.97 -8.02 6.20
C LEU A 260 -0.27 -6.76 5.67
N PRO A 261 -0.70 -6.21 4.53
CA PRO A 261 -0.27 -4.88 4.11
C PRO A 261 -0.60 -3.83 5.15
N PHE A 262 0.32 -2.89 5.30
CA PHE A 262 0.07 -1.65 6.03
C PHE A 262 -0.79 -0.65 5.23
N ILE A 263 -0.72 -0.74 3.89
CA ILE A 263 -1.36 0.14 2.91
C ILE A 263 -2.07 -0.76 1.91
N ASN A 264 -3.34 -0.46 1.59
CA ASN A 264 -3.94 -1.10 0.42
C ASN A 264 -3.42 -0.42 -0.84
N ILE A 265 -3.19 -1.22 -1.87
CA ILE A 265 -2.71 -0.76 -3.16
C ILE A 265 -3.72 -1.19 -4.22
N GLU A 266 -4.14 -0.26 -5.06
CA GLU A 266 -4.92 -0.52 -6.27
C GLU A 266 -4.13 0.01 -7.47
N MET A 267 -3.89 -0.82 -8.49
CA MET A 267 -3.13 -0.44 -9.69
C MET A 267 -3.91 -0.76 -10.97
N THR A 268 -3.84 0.15 -11.94
CA THR A 268 -4.28 -0.05 -13.33
C THR A 268 -3.07 0.01 -14.27
N ASP A 269 -3.27 0.04 -15.58
CA ASP A 269 -2.17 0.11 -16.56
C ASP A 269 -1.28 1.36 -16.40
N ASP A 270 -1.83 2.46 -15.86
CA ASP A 270 -1.18 3.77 -15.83
C ASP A 270 -1.30 4.50 -14.48
N MET A 271 -1.81 3.85 -13.43
CA MET A 271 -2.11 4.49 -12.15
C MET A 271 -1.83 3.56 -10.99
N ILE A 272 -1.40 4.14 -9.88
CA ILE A 272 -1.36 3.49 -8.56
C ILE A 272 -2.09 4.35 -7.53
N VAL A 273 -2.93 3.69 -6.74
CA VAL A 273 -3.64 4.25 -5.59
C VAL A 273 -3.09 3.61 -4.34
N LEU A 274 -2.73 4.45 -3.37
CA LEU A 274 -2.29 4.04 -2.04
C LEU A 274 -3.32 4.49 -1.01
N GLU A 275 -3.91 3.55 -0.27
CA GLU A 275 -4.83 3.85 0.81
C GLU A 275 -4.18 3.61 2.17
N PHE A 276 -4.01 4.70 2.92
CA PHE A 276 -3.32 4.69 4.20
C PHE A 276 -4.33 4.57 5.33
N PHE A 277 -4.25 3.46 6.04
CA PHE A 277 -5.11 3.26 7.20
C PHE A 277 -4.79 4.19 8.37
N ARG A 278 -3.68 4.95 8.39
CA ARG A 278 -3.24 5.72 9.57
C ARG A 278 -3.08 7.23 9.35
N THR A 279 -3.82 8.02 10.13
CA THR A 279 -3.33 9.28 10.73
C THR A 279 -3.69 9.22 12.22
N ARG A 280 -2.68 9.34 13.12
CA ARG A 280 -2.94 9.46 14.56
C ARG A 280 -4.00 10.56 14.76
N GLU A 281 -5.03 10.28 15.56
CA GLU A 281 -6.12 11.20 15.92
C GLU A 281 -7.28 11.40 14.92
N ASN A 282 -7.26 10.84 13.70
CA ASN A 282 -8.37 11.00 12.74
C ASN A 282 -8.61 9.76 11.86
N TYR A 283 -8.82 8.61 12.49
CA TYR A 283 -9.22 7.38 11.79
C TYR A 283 -10.69 7.46 11.38
N ARG A 284 -10.94 7.45 10.07
CA ARG A 284 -12.27 7.50 9.49
C ARG A 284 -12.55 6.22 8.70
N ARG A 285 -13.84 5.89 8.49
CA ARG A 285 -14.28 4.66 7.79
C ARG A 285 -13.64 4.48 6.41
N TYR A 286 -13.41 5.58 5.70
CA TYR A 286 -12.71 5.63 4.42
C TYR A 286 -11.33 6.26 4.67
N PRO A 287 -10.23 5.52 4.41
CA PRO A 287 -8.88 5.98 4.67
C PRO A 287 -8.50 7.16 3.77
N LEU A 288 -7.34 7.77 4.08
CA LEU A 288 -6.71 8.69 3.14
C LEU A 288 -6.27 7.90 1.90
N SER A 289 -6.67 8.38 0.73
CA SER A 289 -6.27 7.77 -0.55
C SER A 289 -5.41 8.74 -1.34
N ILE A 290 -4.30 8.26 -1.88
CA ILE A 290 -3.35 9.04 -2.68
C ILE A 290 -3.23 8.36 -4.04
N ILE A 291 -3.34 9.15 -5.11
CA ILE A 291 -3.26 8.67 -6.48
C ILE A 291 -1.99 9.22 -7.13
N TYR A 292 -1.23 8.33 -7.76
CA TYR A 292 -0.16 8.67 -8.70
C TYR A 292 -0.54 8.18 -10.08
N GLU A 293 -0.32 9.03 -11.08
CA GLU A 293 -0.55 8.72 -12.49
C GLU A 293 0.75 8.68 -13.28
N GLY A 294 0.73 7.84 -14.32
CA GLY A 294 1.87 7.46 -15.12
C GLY A 294 2.64 6.30 -14.48
N LYS A 295 3.32 5.52 -15.33
CA LYS A 295 4.30 4.51 -14.93
C LYS A 295 5.59 5.18 -14.44
N LYS A 296 5.48 5.86 -13.31
CA LYS A 296 6.59 6.55 -12.65
C LYS A 296 7.28 5.63 -11.64
N THR A 297 8.31 6.12 -10.96
CA THR A 297 9.13 5.35 -10.01
C THR A 297 8.31 4.56 -8.97
N LEU A 298 7.20 5.13 -8.45
CA LEU A 298 6.33 4.42 -7.51
C LEU A 298 5.63 3.23 -8.17
N TYR A 299 5.10 3.41 -9.38
CA TYR A 299 4.45 2.35 -10.13
C TYR A 299 5.42 1.18 -10.38
N GLU A 300 6.61 1.48 -10.91
CA GLU A 300 7.66 0.48 -11.20
C GLU A 300 8.15 -0.23 -9.93
N GLY A 301 8.37 0.51 -8.84
CA GLY A 301 8.78 -0.06 -7.56
C GLY A 301 7.72 -1.00 -6.98
N TYR A 302 6.43 -0.68 -7.15
CA TYR A 302 5.35 -1.56 -6.72
C TYR A 302 5.11 -2.74 -7.66
N GLU A 303 5.30 -2.60 -8.97
CA GLU A 303 5.30 -3.76 -9.87
C GLU A 303 6.38 -4.78 -9.48
N PHE A 304 7.60 -4.32 -9.21
CA PHE A 304 8.69 -5.19 -8.74
C PHE A 304 8.34 -5.87 -7.41
N TYR A 305 7.74 -5.13 -6.47
CA TYR A 305 7.28 -5.70 -5.20
C TYR A 305 6.23 -6.80 -5.41
N LEU A 306 5.26 -6.57 -6.30
CA LEU A 306 4.20 -7.54 -6.61
C LEU A 306 4.73 -8.79 -7.30
N GLU A 307 5.70 -8.66 -8.21
CA GLU A 307 6.38 -9.82 -8.82
C GLU A 307 7.01 -10.73 -7.75
N TRP A 308 7.67 -10.13 -6.76
CA TRP A 308 8.25 -10.89 -5.65
C TRP A 308 7.20 -11.53 -4.74
N GLU A 309 6.12 -10.81 -4.42
CA GLU A 309 4.99 -11.38 -3.67
C GLU A 309 4.39 -12.56 -4.41
N ARG A 310 4.28 -12.47 -5.73
CA ARG A 310 3.75 -13.51 -6.61
C ARG A 310 4.53 -14.82 -6.52
N GLU A 311 5.86 -14.75 -6.42
CA GLU A 311 6.73 -15.93 -6.31
C GLU A 311 6.53 -16.71 -5.00
N LYS A 312 6.11 -16.02 -3.93
CA LYS A 312 5.99 -16.59 -2.58
C LYS A 312 4.57 -16.93 -2.20
N ALA A 313 3.62 -16.18 -2.75
CA ALA A 313 2.22 -16.32 -2.45
C ALA A 313 1.70 -17.66 -2.96
N LYS A 314 0.71 -18.20 -2.25
CA LYS A 314 -0.05 -19.33 -2.76
C LYS A 314 -0.97 -18.81 -3.87
N HIS A 315 -0.64 -19.17 -5.11
CA HIS A 315 -1.44 -18.81 -6.29
C HIS A 315 -2.68 -19.68 -6.40
N ILE A 316 -3.83 -19.05 -6.61
CA ILE A 316 -5.10 -19.67 -6.96
C ILE A 316 -5.46 -19.14 -8.34
N LYS A 317 -5.40 -20.02 -9.34
CA LYS A 317 -5.81 -19.68 -10.70
C LYS A 317 -7.33 -19.63 -10.81
N LYS A 318 -7.85 -18.95 -11.83
CA LYS A 318 -9.27 -18.93 -12.18
C LYS A 318 -9.92 -20.32 -12.20
N SER A 319 -9.23 -21.33 -12.73
CA SER A 319 -9.71 -22.73 -12.77
C SER A 319 -9.76 -23.44 -11.41
N GLU A 320 -9.01 -22.96 -10.43
CA GLU A 320 -8.89 -23.54 -9.09
C GLU A 320 -9.78 -22.80 -8.07
N LEU A 321 -10.25 -21.61 -8.42
CA LEU A 321 -11.15 -20.78 -7.62
C LEU A 321 -12.56 -21.39 -7.65
N THR A 322 -12.76 -22.49 -6.94
CA THR A 322 -14.02 -23.24 -6.86
C THR A 322 -14.61 -23.20 -5.45
N PRO A 323 -15.94 -23.41 -5.30
CA PRO A 323 -16.57 -23.53 -3.98
C PRO A 323 -15.90 -24.57 -3.09
N GLU A 324 -15.52 -25.73 -3.64
CA GLU A 324 -14.84 -26.82 -2.93
C GLU A 324 -13.51 -26.37 -2.35
N TYR A 325 -12.72 -25.65 -3.15
CA TYR A 325 -11.44 -25.12 -2.71
C TYR A 325 -11.60 -24.06 -1.61
N ILE A 326 -12.59 -23.16 -1.74
CA ILE A 326 -12.90 -22.15 -0.74
C ILE A 326 -13.38 -22.79 0.57
N LYS A 327 -14.22 -23.83 0.50
CA LYS A 327 -14.65 -24.62 1.67
C LYS A 327 -13.46 -25.28 2.37
N LYS A 328 -12.52 -25.84 1.61
CA LYS A 328 -11.27 -26.42 2.16
C LYS A 328 -10.45 -25.36 2.87
N LEU A 329 -10.22 -24.19 2.26
CA LEU A 329 -9.54 -23.07 2.89
C LEU A 329 -10.22 -22.63 4.19
N GLY A 330 -11.54 -22.60 4.24
CA GLY A 330 -12.28 -22.26 5.46
C GLY A 330 -12.09 -23.27 6.59
N LYS A 331 -12.00 -24.56 6.27
CA LYS A 331 -11.65 -25.60 7.23
C LYS A 331 -10.22 -25.39 7.75
N ASP A 332 -9.26 -25.18 6.86
CA ASP A 332 -7.85 -24.98 7.19
C ASP A 332 -7.65 -23.68 8.02
N ALA A 333 -8.48 -22.66 7.78
CA ALA A 333 -8.55 -21.42 8.54
C ALA A 333 -9.13 -21.56 9.96
N GLY A 334 -9.66 -22.73 10.33
CA GLY A 334 -10.28 -23.00 11.63
C GLY A 334 -11.72 -22.50 11.74
N LEU A 335 -12.41 -22.26 10.62
CA LEU A 335 -13.81 -21.82 10.62
C LEU A 335 -14.81 -22.97 10.76
N GLY A 336 -14.36 -24.21 10.62
CA GLY A 336 -15.19 -25.42 10.62
C GLY A 336 -15.56 -25.87 9.20
N VAL A 337 -16.45 -26.85 9.10
CA VAL A 337 -17.00 -27.30 7.81
C VAL A 337 -18.02 -26.27 7.33
N LEU A 338 -17.75 -25.65 6.18
CA LEU A 338 -18.64 -24.66 5.57
C LEU A 338 -19.53 -25.31 4.51
N THR A 339 -20.79 -24.90 4.47
CA THR A 339 -21.77 -25.25 3.42
C THR A 339 -21.81 -24.18 2.33
N ASP A 340 -22.29 -24.52 1.14
CA ASP A 340 -22.46 -23.56 0.05
C ASP A 340 -23.41 -22.42 0.44
N LYS A 341 -24.44 -22.73 1.24
CA LYS A 341 -25.35 -21.74 1.81
C LYS A 341 -24.60 -20.72 2.67
N GLN A 342 -23.68 -21.17 3.53
CA GLN A 342 -22.88 -20.28 4.37
C GLN A 342 -21.91 -19.41 3.55
N LEU A 343 -21.28 -19.97 2.51
CA LEU A 343 -20.42 -19.18 1.62
C LEU A 343 -21.22 -18.09 0.89
N LYS A 344 -22.39 -18.45 0.35
CA LYS A 344 -23.30 -17.50 -0.28
C LYS A 344 -23.78 -16.41 0.68
N GLU A 345 -24.14 -16.78 1.91
CA GLU A 345 -24.51 -15.81 2.95
C GLU A 345 -23.35 -14.87 3.28
N TYR A 346 -22.11 -15.38 3.39
CA TYR A 346 -20.94 -14.54 3.64
C TYR A 346 -20.68 -13.57 2.50
N ARG A 347 -20.77 -14.03 1.26
CA ARG A 347 -20.64 -13.22 0.07
C ARG A 347 -21.69 -12.12 0.03
N ASN A 348 -22.97 -12.48 0.06
CA ASN A 348 -24.07 -11.52 -0.07
C ASN A 348 -23.99 -10.45 1.02
N LYS A 349 -23.88 -10.86 2.29
CA LYS A 349 -23.87 -9.95 3.43
C LYS A 349 -22.69 -8.98 3.46
N ARG A 350 -21.55 -9.36 2.88
CA ARG A 350 -20.30 -8.58 2.99
C ARG A 350 -19.93 -7.83 1.73
N ILE A 351 -20.37 -8.33 0.58
CA ILE A 351 -19.99 -7.81 -0.72
C ILE A 351 -21.16 -7.10 -1.38
N TYR A 352 -22.39 -7.62 -1.29
CA TYR A 352 -23.53 -7.10 -2.07
C TYR A 352 -24.54 -6.31 -1.24
N ASP A 353 -24.59 -6.53 0.08
CA ASP A 353 -25.35 -5.76 1.07
C ASP A 353 -24.50 -4.64 1.69
#